data_AF-A0A2S9V4P6-F1
#
_entry.id   AF-A0A2S9V4P6-F1
#
_cell.length_a   1.000
_cell.length_b   1.000
_cell.length_c   1.000
_cell.angle_alpha   90.00
_cell.angle_beta   90.00
_cell.angle_gamma   90.00
#
_symmetry.space_group_name_H-M   'P 1'
#
loop_
_entity.id
_entity.type
_entity.pdbx_description
1 polymer ?
#
loop_
_entity_poly.entity_id
_entity_poly.type
_entity_poly.pdbx_seq_one_letter_code
_entity_poly.pdbx_strand_id
1 'polypeptide(L)'
;MLFSFKPCFGTPKLIITLALLVMTLKLFTPHQAQASVVLEEPHFCGPYRSEAETLRNIVPALYEVVSGAPDEERNWPLLHDLFAPTATITPLFHRDGMPDISVLTASEFVDLNKLLFQDVGFYETETHNQTIQVGHMATVISAYESRETPDKPVYSRGINTFQLVNDGRRWCVVSVTWDSNKGGHDIAGSIAEVFGTE
;
A
#
# COMPACT_ATOMS: atom_id res chain seq x y z
N MET A 1 112.74 -12.34 15.55
CA MET A 1 112.65 -13.82 15.67
C MET A 1 111.44 -14.11 16.55
N LEU A 2 110.55 -15.08 16.36
CA LEU A 2 110.17 -16.02 15.30
C LEU A 2 108.98 -16.80 15.93
N PHE A 3 107.92 -17.10 15.15
CA PHE A 3 106.89 -18.14 15.41
C PHE A 3 105.93 -17.94 16.62
N SER A 4 104.71 -18.48 16.72
CA SER A 4 103.74 -19.18 15.84
C SER A 4 102.48 -19.53 16.69
N PHE A 5 101.42 -19.99 16.01
CA PHE A 5 100.29 -20.82 16.47
C PHE A 5 98.99 -20.21 17.08
N LYS A 6 97.89 -20.48 16.36
CA LYS A 6 96.43 -20.50 16.68
C LYS A 6 96.10 -21.54 17.80
N PRO A 7 94.93 -21.57 18.50
CA PRO A 7 93.57 -21.63 17.90
C PRO A 7 92.31 -21.16 18.71
N CYS A 8 91.17 -21.19 17.98
CA CYS A 8 89.73 -21.38 18.29
C CYS A 8 89.08 -21.03 19.66
N PHE A 9 87.95 -20.30 19.63
CA PHE A 9 86.55 -20.77 19.78
C PHE A 9 85.60 -19.61 20.20
N GLY A 10 84.35 -19.59 19.69
CA GLY A 10 83.21 -18.93 20.36
C GLY A 10 82.39 -17.91 19.54
N THR A 11 81.24 -18.37 19.02
CA THR A 11 80.10 -17.66 18.37
C THR A 11 79.29 -16.71 19.31
N PRO A 12 78.12 -16.08 18.95
CA PRO A 12 77.41 -15.77 17.68
C PRO A 12 76.78 -14.33 17.60
N LYS A 13 75.92 -14.09 16.57
CA LYS A 13 74.85 -13.05 16.42
C LYS A 13 75.33 -11.72 15.80
N LEU A 14 74.61 -10.98 14.94
CA LEU A 14 73.17 -10.78 14.76
C LEU A 14 72.89 -10.09 13.39
N ILE A 15 71.73 -10.43 12.82
CA ILE A 15 70.98 -9.86 11.68
C ILE A 15 70.85 -8.32 11.73
N ILE A 16 70.79 -7.63 10.57
CA ILE A 16 70.12 -6.33 10.27
C ILE A 16 70.60 -5.86 8.86
N THR A 17 69.87 -5.39 7.86
CA THR A 17 68.45 -5.28 7.50
C THR A 17 68.44 -4.87 6.02
N LEU A 18 67.89 -5.68 5.13
CA LEU A 18 67.64 -5.34 3.72
C LEU A 18 66.13 -5.15 3.53
N ALA A 19 65.65 -3.93 3.70
CA ALA A 19 64.24 -3.59 3.50
C ALA A 19 64.12 -2.19 2.89
N LEU A 20 64.60 -2.03 1.66
CA LEU A 20 64.47 -0.79 0.90
C LEU A 20 64.05 -1.07 -0.55
N LEU A 21 62.94 -1.79 -0.75
CA LEU A 21 62.38 -1.99 -2.10
C LEU A 21 60.86 -2.22 -2.15
N VAL A 22 60.08 -1.78 -1.15
CA VAL A 22 58.62 -1.94 -1.17
C VAL A 22 57.93 -0.63 -0.78
N MET A 23 58.18 0.45 -1.54
CA MET A 23 57.53 1.74 -1.25
C MET A 23 57.30 2.57 -2.52
N THR A 24 56.74 2.01 -3.58
CA THR A 24 56.30 2.81 -4.75
C THR A 24 55.00 2.36 -5.42
N LEU A 25 54.27 1.36 -4.90
CA LEU A 25 53.03 0.88 -5.55
C LEU A 25 51.81 0.88 -4.61
N LYS A 26 51.40 2.05 -4.12
CA LYS A 26 50.10 2.23 -3.43
C LYS A 26 49.46 3.59 -3.73
N LEU A 27 49.33 3.94 -5.01
CA LEU A 27 48.60 5.15 -5.43
C LEU A 27 47.55 4.84 -6.49
N PHE A 28 46.75 3.79 -6.31
CA PHE A 28 45.46 3.66 -7.01
C PHE A 28 44.53 2.80 -6.14
N THR A 29 44.02 3.39 -5.05
CA THR A 29 42.78 2.92 -4.46
C THR A 29 41.65 3.37 -5.37
N PRO A 30 40.89 2.45 -6.02
CA PRO A 30 39.70 2.86 -6.74
C PRO A 30 38.76 3.52 -5.74
N HIS A 31 38.38 4.77 -6.01
CA HIS A 31 37.32 5.44 -5.29
C HIS A 31 36.05 4.66 -5.60
N GLN A 32 35.63 3.77 -4.70
CA GLN A 32 34.31 3.15 -4.81
C GLN A 32 33.30 4.28 -4.73
N ALA A 33 32.67 4.60 -5.86
CA ALA A 33 31.49 5.44 -5.87
C ALA A 33 30.46 4.72 -5.01
N GLN A 34 30.28 5.21 -3.78
CA GLN A 34 29.14 4.82 -2.97
C GLN A 34 27.92 5.33 -3.72
N ALA A 35 27.12 4.39 -4.25
CA ALA A 35 25.79 4.71 -4.72
C ALA A 35 25.04 5.31 -3.53
N SER A 36 24.77 6.61 -3.59
CA SER A 36 23.93 7.29 -2.63
C SER A 36 22.58 6.58 -2.66
N VAL A 37 22.23 5.86 -1.59
CA VAL A 37 20.87 5.39 -1.37
C VAL A 37 20.06 6.66 -1.15
N VAL A 38 19.38 7.13 -2.21
CA VAL A 38 18.36 8.16 -2.08
C VAL A 38 17.24 7.50 -1.29
N LEU A 39 17.13 7.85 -0.01
CA LEU A 39 15.94 7.54 0.76
C LEU A 39 14.83 8.37 0.12
N GLU A 40 13.96 7.73 -0.68
CA GLU A 40 12.72 8.36 -1.11
C GLU A 40 12.01 8.87 0.15
N GLU A 41 11.75 10.17 0.22
CA GLU A 41 10.83 10.75 1.21
C GLU A 41 9.55 9.89 1.22
N PRO A 42 8.99 9.56 2.39
CA PRO A 42 7.77 8.76 2.44
C PRO A 42 6.66 9.49 1.69
N HIS A 43 6.30 8.97 0.53
CA HIS A 43 5.26 9.53 -0.32
C HIS A 43 3.91 9.45 0.39
N PHE A 44 3.11 10.52 0.26
CA PHE A 44 1.85 10.64 1.00
C PHE A 44 0.91 9.45 0.80
N CYS A 45 0.81 8.93 -0.43
CA CYS A 45 -0.05 7.80 -0.69
C CYS A 45 0.57 6.45 -0.28
N GLY A 46 1.90 6.36 -0.15
CA GLY A 46 2.63 5.12 0.16
C GLY A 46 3.26 4.47 -1.09
N PRO A 47 3.34 3.12 -1.16
CA PRO A 47 4.02 2.44 -2.27
C PRO A 47 3.27 2.63 -3.59
N TYR A 48 3.97 2.55 -4.72
CA TYR A 48 3.34 2.68 -6.04
C TYR A 48 2.49 1.44 -6.39
N ARG A 49 1.32 1.66 -7.02
CA ARG A 49 0.42 0.62 -7.55
C ARG A 49 -0.16 1.07 -8.89
N SER A 50 -0.11 0.21 -9.90
CA SER A 50 -0.62 0.52 -11.24
C SER A 50 -2.14 0.70 -11.25
N GLU A 51 -2.85 0.00 -10.37
CA GLU A 51 -4.29 0.12 -10.14
C GLU A 51 -4.67 1.53 -9.68
N ALA A 52 -3.72 2.25 -9.09
CA ALA A 52 -3.89 3.60 -8.58
C ALA A 52 -3.31 4.69 -9.49
N GLU A 53 -2.79 4.34 -10.68
CA GLU A 53 -2.19 5.32 -11.59
C GLU A 53 -3.21 6.35 -12.07
N THR A 54 -4.47 5.95 -12.23
CA THR A 54 -5.56 6.83 -12.68
C THR A 54 -6.81 6.68 -11.80
N LEU A 55 -7.61 7.76 -11.71
CA LEU A 55 -8.91 7.73 -11.01
C LEU A 55 -9.86 6.67 -11.57
N ARG A 56 -9.79 6.39 -12.88
CA ARG A 56 -10.64 5.39 -13.54
C ARG A 56 -10.32 3.97 -13.07
N ASN A 57 -9.09 3.71 -12.63
CA ASN A 57 -8.65 2.36 -12.27
C ASN A 57 -8.84 2.07 -10.78
N ILE A 58 -8.63 3.08 -9.92
CA ILE A 58 -8.60 2.85 -8.46
C ILE A 58 -9.95 2.43 -7.90
N VAL A 59 -11.06 3.02 -8.35
CA VAL A 59 -12.39 2.70 -7.83
C VAL A 59 -12.81 1.27 -8.23
N PRO A 60 -12.70 0.83 -9.49
CA PRO A 60 -12.91 -0.57 -9.85
C PRO A 60 -12.02 -1.53 -9.06
N ALA A 61 -10.73 -1.21 -8.87
CA ALA A 61 -9.82 -2.04 -8.10
C ALA A 61 -10.27 -2.20 -6.62
N LEU A 62 -10.86 -1.17 -6.02
CA LEU A 62 -11.44 -1.28 -4.67
C LEU A 62 -12.61 -2.28 -4.64
N TYR A 63 -13.53 -2.22 -5.61
CA TYR A 63 -14.65 -3.17 -5.73
C TYR A 63 -14.17 -4.60 -5.96
N GLU A 64 -13.15 -4.79 -6.80
CA GLU A 64 -12.53 -6.10 -7.04
C GLU A 64 -11.92 -6.69 -5.77
N VAL A 65 -11.19 -5.88 -4.98
CA VAL A 65 -10.52 -6.35 -3.77
C VAL A 65 -11.49 -6.77 -2.67
N VAL A 66 -12.63 -6.09 -2.52
CA VAL A 66 -13.62 -6.46 -1.50
C VAL A 66 -14.51 -7.62 -1.94
N SER A 67 -14.57 -7.91 -3.24
CA SER A 67 -15.41 -8.97 -3.80
C SER A 67 -14.69 -10.32 -3.80
N GLY A 68 -15.42 -11.40 -3.52
CA GLY A 68 -14.89 -12.76 -3.60
C GLY A 68 -15.87 -13.82 -3.12
N ALA A 69 -15.63 -15.06 -3.54
CA ALA A 69 -16.37 -16.24 -3.11
C ALA A 69 -16.12 -16.52 -1.61
N PRO A 70 -16.94 -17.37 -0.95
CA PRO A 70 -16.60 -17.90 0.37
C PRO A 70 -15.19 -18.49 0.36
N ASP A 71 -14.43 -18.27 1.44
CA ASP A 71 -13.07 -18.76 1.63
C ASP A 71 -12.03 -18.29 0.59
N GLU A 72 -12.39 -17.41 -0.34
CA GLU A 72 -11.45 -16.86 -1.32
C GLU A 72 -10.51 -15.83 -0.66
N GLU A 73 -9.20 -16.00 -0.90
CA GLU A 73 -8.21 -15.04 -0.40
C GLU A 73 -8.24 -13.75 -1.22
N ARG A 74 -8.89 -12.73 -0.66
CA ARG A 74 -8.92 -11.37 -1.22
C ARG A 74 -7.57 -10.67 -1.07
N ASN A 75 -7.25 -9.80 -2.03
CA ASN A 75 -5.98 -9.07 -2.07
C ASN A 75 -5.94 -7.89 -1.07
N TRP A 76 -5.98 -8.19 0.23
CA TRP A 76 -5.90 -7.20 1.29
C TRP A 76 -4.63 -6.32 1.26
N PRO A 77 -3.45 -6.83 0.86
CA PRO A 77 -2.29 -5.96 0.65
C PRO A 77 -2.55 -4.88 -0.41
N LEU A 78 -3.29 -5.20 -1.48
CA LEU A 78 -3.70 -4.18 -2.45
C LEU A 78 -4.65 -3.17 -1.84
N LEU A 79 -5.66 -3.61 -1.06
CA LEU A 79 -6.52 -2.66 -0.35
C LEU A 79 -5.67 -1.67 0.44
N HIS A 80 -4.74 -2.16 1.27
CA HIS A 80 -3.87 -1.32 2.08
C HIS A 80 -3.13 -0.26 1.26
N ASP A 81 -2.57 -0.67 0.13
CA ASP A 81 -1.78 0.21 -0.70
C ASP A 81 -2.62 1.16 -1.57
N LEU A 82 -3.92 0.91 -1.77
CA LEU A 82 -4.83 1.85 -2.43
C LEU A 82 -5.28 3.00 -1.50
N PHE A 83 -5.18 2.83 -0.18
CA PHE A 83 -5.49 3.86 0.81
C PHE A 83 -4.23 4.63 1.23
N ALA A 84 -4.39 5.90 1.59
CA ALA A 84 -3.33 6.64 2.27
C ALA A 84 -3.11 6.04 3.68
N PRO A 85 -1.90 6.13 4.26
CA PRO A 85 -1.62 5.58 5.60
C PRO A 85 -2.52 6.13 6.71
N THR A 86 -3.05 7.35 6.54
CA THR A 86 -3.94 8.04 7.50
C THR A 86 -5.40 8.05 7.06
N ALA A 87 -5.77 7.21 6.09
CA ALA A 87 -7.11 7.22 5.54
C ALA A 87 -8.15 6.71 6.55
N THR A 88 -9.39 7.18 6.37
CA THR A 88 -10.53 6.81 7.22
C THR A 88 -11.61 6.09 6.40
N ILE A 89 -12.18 5.05 6.98
CA ILE A 89 -13.22 4.23 6.38
C ILE A 89 -14.41 4.26 7.34
N THR A 90 -15.53 4.85 6.91
CA THR A 90 -16.69 5.09 7.79
C THR A 90 -17.94 4.39 7.24
N PRO A 91 -18.15 3.09 7.55
CA PRO A 91 -19.43 2.42 7.31
C PRO A 91 -20.56 3.04 8.14
N LEU A 92 -21.72 3.26 7.52
CA LEU A 92 -22.97 3.48 8.25
C LEU A 92 -23.67 2.13 8.46
N PHE A 93 -23.57 1.59 9.67
CA PHE A 93 -24.47 0.53 10.12
C PHE A 93 -25.75 1.13 10.68
N HIS A 94 -26.73 0.27 10.98
CA HIS A 94 -28.02 0.71 11.49
C HIS A 94 -28.44 -0.14 12.67
N ARG A 95 -28.82 0.51 13.77
CA ARG A 95 -29.43 -0.10 14.96
C ARG A 95 -30.73 0.65 15.25
N ASP A 96 -31.85 -0.09 15.32
CA ASP A 96 -33.18 0.48 15.57
C ASP A 96 -33.57 1.60 14.58
N GLY A 97 -33.13 1.48 13.33
CA GLY A 97 -33.40 2.46 12.26
C GLY A 97 -32.54 3.73 12.32
N MET A 98 -31.62 3.84 13.27
CA MET A 98 -30.70 4.97 13.40
C MET A 98 -29.28 4.60 12.96
N PRO A 99 -28.51 5.54 12.38
CA PRO A 99 -27.11 5.30 12.04
C PRO A 99 -26.28 4.93 13.27
N ASP A 100 -25.51 3.86 13.15
CA ASP A 100 -24.47 3.43 14.09
C ASP A 100 -23.14 3.42 13.33
N ILE A 101 -22.24 4.33 13.66
CA ILE A 101 -21.03 4.59 12.89
C ILE A 101 -19.77 4.21 13.65
N SER A 102 -18.80 3.67 12.92
CA SER A 102 -17.43 3.46 13.39
C SER A 102 -16.47 4.04 12.37
N VAL A 103 -15.45 4.77 12.83
CA VAL A 103 -14.35 5.21 11.98
C VAL A 103 -13.26 4.16 12.06
N LEU A 104 -12.92 3.57 10.91
CA LEU A 104 -11.97 2.48 10.79
C LEU A 104 -10.73 2.94 10.01
N THR A 105 -9.59 2.41 10.39
CA THR A 105 -8.41 2.32 9.51
C THR A 105 -8.61 1.26 8.44
N ALA A 106 -7.74 1.23 7.42
CA ALA A 106 -7.74 0.15 6.43
C ALA A 106 -7.57 -1.24 7.07
N SER A 107 -6.76 -1.36 8.13
CA SER A 107 -6.54 -2.64 8.83
C SER A 107 -7.82 -3.09 9.55
N GLU A 108 -8.46 -2.18 10.30
CA GLU A 108 -9.70 -2.51 11.01
C GLU A 108 -10.84 -2.84 10.04
N PHE A 109 -10.88 -2.21 8.86
CA PHE A 109 -11.84 -2.57 7.81
C PHE A 109 -11.56 -3.96 7.22
N VAL A 110 -10.31 -4.33 7.00
CA VAL A 110 -9.94 -5.69 6.56
C VAL A 110 -10.39 -6.72 7.60
N ASP A 111 -10.13 -6.47 8.88
CA ASP A 111 -10.53 -7.37 9.97
C ASP A 111 -12.05 -7.49 10.06
N LEU A 112 -12.78 -6.39 9.92
CA LEU A 112 -14.23 -6.39 9.85
C LEU A 112 -14.76 -7.17 8.65
N ASN A 113 -14.16 -7.01 7.47
CA ASN A 113 -14.58 -7.75 6.28
C ASN A 113 -14.34 -9.25 6.40
N LYS A 114 -13.22 -9.66 7.00
CA LYS A 114 -12.96 -11.07 7.30
C LYS A 114 -14.02 -11.62 8.25
N LEU A 115 -14.33 -10.88 9.32
CA LEU A 115 -15.36 -11.30 10.28
C LEU A 115 -16.75 -11.47 9.64
N LEU A 116 -17.12 -10.57 8.72
CA LEU A 116 -18.46 -10.56 8.11
C LEU A 116 -18.60 -11.48 6.90
N PHE A 117 -17.52 -11.69 6.14
CA PHE A 117 -17.59 -12.24 4.78
C PHE A 117 -16.56 -13.33 4.49
N GLN A 118 -15.94 -13.93 5.51
CA GLN A 118 -15.04 -15.08 5.31
C GLN A 118 -15.81 -16.31 4.79
N ASP A 119 -16.93 -16.66 5.42
CA ASP A 119 -17.67 -17.89 5.11
C ASP A 119 -18.86 -17.67 4.16
N VAL A 120 -19.01 -16.45 3.63
CA VAL A 120 -20.11 -16.09 2.72
C VAL A 120 -19.59 -15.35 1.50
N GLY A 121 -20.20 -15.62 0.35
CA GLY A 121 -19.88 -14.93 -0.88
C GLY A 121 -20.33 -13.48 -0.79
N PHE A 122 -19.45 -12.58 -1.18
CA PHE A 122 -19.73 -11.15 -1.18
C PHE A 122 -19.16 -10.55 -2.46
N TYR A 123 -20.05 -10.02 -3.29
CA TYR A 123 -19.68 -9.33 -4.53
C TYR A 123 -20.34 -7.97 -4.52
N GLU A 124 -19.52 -6.94 -4.62
CA GLU A 124 -19.96 -5.56 -4.76
C GLU A 124 -19.59 -5.07 -6.16
N THR A 125 -20.57 -4.53 -6.88
CA THR A 125 -20.37 -4.08 -8.26
C THR A 125 -20.89 -2.66 -8.41
N GLU A 126 -20.02 -1.77 -8.88
CA GLU A 126 -20.41 -0.40 -9.26
C GLU A 126 -21.44 -0.43 -10.39
N THR A 127 -22.48 0.39 -10.26
CA THR A 127 -23.52 0.56 -11.28
C THR A 127 -23.47 1.92 -11.95
N HIS A 128 -23.22 2.97 -11.17
CA HIS A 128 -23.13 4.34 -11.64
C HIS A 128 -22.08 5.08 -10.82
N ASN A 129 -21.37 6.02 -11.44
CA ASN A 129 -20.50 6.93 -10.72
C ASN A 129 -20.53 8.34 -11.29
N GLN A 130 -20.19 9.30 -10.44
CA GLN A 130 -19.95 10.68 -10.79
C GLN A 130 -18.65 11.11 -10.12
N THR A 131 -17.78 11.75 -10.89
CA THR A 131 -16.46 12.20 -10.42
C THR A 131 -16.38 13.71 -10.50
N ILE A 132 -16.05 14.33 -9.37
CA ILE A 132 -15.63 15.74 -9.30
C ILE A 132 -14.12 15.73 -9.10
N GLN A 133 -13.36 16.17 -10.10
CA GLN A 133 -11.90 16.26 -10.02
C GLN A 133 -11.45 17.72 -10.14
N VAL A 134 -10.59 18.17 -9.22
CA VAL A 134 -9.98 19.50 -9.24
C VAL A 134 -8.50 19.37 -8.88
N GLY A 135 -7.61 19.65 -9.83
CA GLY A 135 -6.17 19.48 -9.62
C GLY A 135 -5.80 18.05 -9.20
N HIS A 136 -5.12 17.93 -8.06
CA HIS A 136 -4.67 16.67 -7.47
C HIS A 136 -5.66 16.04 -6.47
N MET A 137 -6.91 16.50 -6.42
CA MET A 137 -7.95 15.90 -5.57
C MET A 137 -9.16 15.50 -6.40
N ALA A 138 -9.88 14.49 -5.91
CA ALA A 138 -11.14 14.06 -6.49
C ALA A 138 -12.12 13.60 -5.41
N THR A 139 -13.42 13.73 -5.71
CA THR A 139 -14.48 13.02 -5.02
C THR A 139 -15.20 12.15 -6.03
N VAL A 140 -15.38 10.87 -5.69
CA VAL A 140 -16.17 9.93 -6.51
C VAL A 140 -17.37 9.49 -5.70
N ILE A 141 -18.56 9.80 -6.22
CA ILE A 141 -19.82 9.26 -5.73
C ILE A 141 -20.11 8.02 -6.58
N SER A 142 -20.25 6.87 -5.96
CA SER A 142 -20.27 5.57 -6.64
C SER A 142 -21.38 4.70 -6.07
N ALA A 143 -22.44 4.49 -6.84
CA ALA A 143 -23.56 3.61 -6.47
C ALA A 143 -23.23 2.16 -6.81
N TYR A 144 -23.59 1.24 -5.93
CA TYR A 144 -23.27 -0.16 -6.06
C TYR A 144 -24.45 -1.09 -5.73
N GLU A 145 -24.31 -2.33 -6.17
CA GLU A 145 -25.16 -3.44 -5.80
C GLU A 145 -24.34 -4.56 -5.18
N SER A 146 -24.88 -5.19 -4.13
CA SER A 146 -24.27 -6.36 -3.49
C SER A 146 -25.04 -7.64 -3.81
N ARG A 147 -24.29 -8.72 -4.09
CA ARG A 147 -24.80 -10.07 -4.37
C ARG A 147 -24.00 -11.12 -3.58
N GLU A 148 -24.59 -12.28 -3.35
CA GLU A 148 -23.87 -13.44 -2.78
C GLU A 148 -22.92 -14.08 -3.79
N THR A 149 -23.35 -14.16 -5.05
CA THR A 149 -22.54 -14.55 -6.21
C THR A 149 -22.96 -13.70 -7.42
N PRO A 150 -22.14 -13.55 -8.47
CA PRO A 150 -22.45 -12.67 -9.61
C PRO A 150 -23.78 -12.99 -10.32
N ASP A 151 -24.22 -14.24 -10.29
CA ASP A 151 -25.46 -14.74 -10.90
C ASP A 151 -26.69 -14.67 -9.99
N LYS A 152 -26.53 -14.31 -8.71
CA LYS A 152 -27.64 -14.20 -7.76
C LYS A 152 -28.33 -12.83 -7.82
N PRO A 153 -29.60 -12.76 -7.39
CA PRO A 153 -30.29 -11.49 -7.24
C PRO A 153 -29.54 -10.53 -6.31
N VAL A 154 -29.69 -9.24 -6.58
CA VAL A 154 -29.22 -8.16 -5.70
C VAL A 154 -29.94 -8.23 -4.38
N TYR A 155 -29.20 -8.30 -3.27
CA TYR A 155 -29.80 -8.27 -1.92
C TYR A 155 -29.64 -6.90 -1.24
N SER A 156 -28.70 -6.07 -1.69
CA SER A 156 -28.42 -4.75 -1.11
C SER A 156 -28.01 -3.77 -2.19
N ARG A 157 -28.35 -2.50 -1.98
CA ARG A 157 -27.86 -1.37 -2.77
C ARG A 157 -27.29 -0.32 -1.84
N GLY A 158 -26.27 0.38 -2.29
CA GLY A 158 -25.66 1.44 -1.51
C GLY A 158 -24.90 2.43 -2.36
N ILE A 159 -24.30 3.40 -1.69
CA ILE A 159 -23.53 4.46 -2.30
C ILE A 159 -22.27 4.72 -1.49
N ASN A 160 -21.12 4.62 -2.16
CA ASN A 160 -19.82 5.00 -1.64
C ASN A 160 -19.54 6.46 -2.02
N THR A 161 -18.99 7.24 -1.09
CA THR A 161 -18.38 8.54 -1.37
C THR A 161 -16.90 8.47 -1.04
N PHE A 162 -16.06 8.41 -2.07
CA PHE A 162 -14.61 8.37 -1.94
C PHE A 162 -14.06 9.79 -2.05
N GLN A 163 -13.18 10.19 -1.13
CA GLN A 163 -12.27 11.32 -1.33
C GLN A 163 -10.88 10.78 -1.66
N LEU A 164 -10.29 11.28 -2.74
CA LEU A 164 -9.00 10.82 -3.24
C LEU A 164 -8.04 11.98 -3.46
N VAL A 165 -6.75 11.69 -3.31
CA VAL A 165 -5.64 12.61 -3.58
C VAL A 165 -4.63 11.92 -4.49
N ASN A 166 -4.03 12.68 -5.41
CA ASN A 166 -2.86 12.27 -6.18
C ASN A 166 -1.61 12.93 -5.59
N ASP A 167 -0.65 12.14 -5.13
CA ASP A 167 0.59 12.66 -4.50
C ASP A 167 1.68 13.07 -5.51
N GLY A 168 1.33 13.11 -6.80
CA GLY A 168 2.26 13.33 -7.91
C GLY A 168 2.77 12.04 -8.55
N ARG A 169 2.57 10.88 -7.92
CA ARG A 169 2.96 9.56 -8.46
C ARG A 169 1.74 8.69 -8.76
N ARG A 170 0.75 8.70 -7.87
CA ARG A 170 -0.49 7.93 -8.03
C ARG A 170 -1.62 8.50 -7.17
N TRP A 171 -2.83 7.99 -7.37
CA TRP A 171 -3.98 8.27 -6.52
C TRP A 171 -3.97 7.41 -5.26
N CYS A 172 -4.59 7.90 -4.19
CA CYS A 172 -4.96 7.12 -3.01
C CYS A 172 -6.28 7.60 -2.44
N VAL A 173 -7.01 6.70 -1.78
CA VAL A 173 -8.18 7.05 -0.98
C VAL A 173 -7.72 7.67 0.33
N VAL A 174 -8.22 8.86 0.67
CA VAL A 174 -7.99 9.50 1.97
C VAL A 174 -9.19 9.36 2.90
N SER A 175 -10.40 9.23 2.34
CA SER A 175 -11.58 8.85 3.10
C SER A 175 -12.59 8.13 2.21
N VAL A 176 -13.36 7.23 2.82
CA VAL A 176 -14.58 6.67 2.23
C VAL A 176 -15.66 6.61 3.30
N THR A 177 -16.88 6.95 2.91
CA THR A 177 -18.09 6.80 3.72
C THR A 177 -19.17 6.22 2.83
N TRP A 178 -20.00 5.34 3.39
CA TRP A 178 -21.09 4.74 2.63
C TRP A 178 -22.29 4.41 3.48
N ASP A 179 -23.43 4.37 2.81
CA ASP A 179 -24.68 3.88 3.35
C ASP A 179 -25.36 2.93 2.36
N SER A 180 -26.31 2.14 2.84
CA SER A 180 -27.06 1.15 2.08
C SER A 180 -28.52 1.10 2.52
N ASN A 181 -29.34 0.48 1.68
CA ASN A 181 -30.75 0.23 1.97
C ASN A 181 -30.99 -0.67 3.21
N LYS A 182 -29.95 -1.20 3.87
CA LYS A 182 -30.06 -1.92 5.14
C LYS A 182 -30.55 -1.05 6.30
N GLY A 183 -30.48 0.27 6.17
CA GLY A 183 -31.02 1.21 7.16
C GLY A 183 -32.54 1.41 7.13
N GLY A 184 -33.25 0.82 6.15
CA GLY A 184 -34.70 0.97 6.01
C GLY A 184 -35.16 2.32 5.42
N HIS A 185 -34.22 3.19 5.05
CA HIS A 185 -34.48 4.42 4.30
C HIS A 185 -34.36 4.19 2.78
N ASP A 186 -34.96 5.08 1.98
CA ASP A 186 -35.00 4.95 0.53
C ASP A 186 -33.67 5.37 -0.13
N ILE A 187 -32.72 4.44 -0.14
CA ILE A 187 -31.46 4.61 -0.87
C ILE A 187 -31.65 4.55 -2.39
N ALA A 188 -32.58 3.75 -2.90
CA ALA A 188 -32.72 3.57 -4.35
C ALA A 188 -33.25 4.84 -5.03
N GLY A 189 -34.28 5.47 -4.44
CA GLY A 189 -34.77 6.77 -4.89
C GLY A 189 -33.70 7.86 -4.80
N SER A 190 -32.99 7.92 -3.66
CA SER A 190 -31.89 8.88 -3.46
C SER A 190 -30.77 8.71 -4.50
N ILE A 191 -30.39 7.48 -4.84
CA ILE A 191 -29.43 7.18 -5.91
C ILE A 191 -29.97 7.69 -7.26
N ALA A 192 -31.24 7.40 -7.59
CA ALA A 192 -31.84 7.84 -8.84
C ALA A 192 -31.85 9.36 -8.99
N GLU A 193 -32.10 10.10 -7.90
CA GLU A 193 -32.01 11.57 -7.88
C GLU A 193 -30.58 12.07 -8.13
N VAL A 194 -29.58 11.47 -7.48
CA VAL A 194 -28.15 11.84 -7.64
C VAL A 194 -27.68 11.65 -9.09
N PHE A 195 -28.08 10.55 -9.73
CA PHE A 195 -27.63 10.22 -11.08
C PHE A 195 -28.59 10.66 -12.20
N GLY A 196 -29.78 11.17 -11.85
CA GLY A 196 -30.81 11.59 -12.80
C GLY A 196 -31.37 10.42 -13.62
N THR A 197 -31.58 9.26 -13.00
CA THR A 197 -31.98 8.01 -13.66
C THR A 197 -33.45 7.63 -13.42
N GLU A 198 -34.37 8.61 -13.42
CA GLU A 198 -35.82 8.37 -13.30
C GLU A 198 -36.39 7.44 -14.41
#